data_AF-A0AAX3ETR3-F1
#
_entry.id   AF-A0AAX3ETR3-F1
#
_cell.length_a   1.000
_cell.length_b   1.000
_cell.length_c   1.000
_cell.angle_alpha   90.00
_cell.angle_beta   90.00
_cell.angle_gamma   90.00
#
_symmetry.space_group_name_H-M   'P 1'
#
loop_
_entity.id
_entity.type
_entity.pdbx_description
1 polymer ?
#
loop_
_entity_poly.entity_id
_entity_poly.type
_entity_poly.pdbx_seq_one_letter_code
_entity_poly.pdbx_strand_id
1 'polypeptide(L)'
;MVNIEYTPPTDEAIIEELKKAEDKILWQKQTGDIYAKLSFIILVYFENDNSPEKKLKTINLLERFKARYPMKAHFKKGSRGFVKLTDKSFESTKAKFLAFENYREAIEWHLTSNTSGEFAEDYFIGTLADHFFSYLKIHLPVSLLYDAEGRAEIQEWVEDVLGTYDGELFHGYAGLSTRLPYDRHPYAYYEADVAREYWGITADGSAFSASDWYRGIRSISWLSFIGQPFVDKVLEQPYYAQTLKAYPQVEVKRVGQTMVIQAGSLPRVANKHQPLPLAYVVAAHLTRPIQTPHTQYGSGALQWINAYYWLRRWDNDNFEQGVLNPNGNKLNLVPIFGQALDYHPYHIVPHSGMWQPVDFVFGEGEWQSMYLQQGMPFPEEGMYLENGKKRLRRAVKWRLMSREDGGAIVMPNPL
;
A
#
# COMPACT_ATOMS: atom_id res chain seq x y z
N MET A 1 -14.60 -16.13 15.25
CA MET A 1 -15.17 -14.78 15.14
C MET A 1 -14.00 -13.81 15.05
N VAL A 2 -14.03 -12.88 14.10
CA VAL A 2 -13.03 -11.81 14.06
C VAL A 2 -13.30 -10.89 15.24
N ASN A 3 -12.29 -10.68 16.08
CA ASN A 3 -12.39 -9.82 17.25
C ASN A 3 -12.36 -8.35 16.79
N ILE A 4 -13.40 -7.56 17.07
CA ILE A 4 -13.56 -6.17 16.59
C ILE A 4 -13.74 -5.23 17.77
N GLU A 5 -13.04 -4.10 17.72
CA GLU A 5 -13.17 -3.00 18.67
C GLU A 5 -14.35 -2.10 18.29
N TYR A 6 -15.51 -2.34 18.90
CA TYR A 6 -16.72 -1.54 18.65
C TYR A 6 -16.71 -0.17 19.31
N THR A 7 -15.96 -0.01 20.40
CA THR A 7 -15.79 1.27 21.10
C THR A 7 -14.39 1.80 20.79
N PRO A 8 -14.26 2.88 20.00
CA PRO A 8 -12.96 3.46 19.70
C PRO A 8 -12.25 3.94 20.97
N PRO A 9 -10.92 3.80 21.07
CA PRO A 9 -10.15 4.40 22.14
C PRO A 9 -10.12 5.93 21.99
N THR A 10 -9.77 6.64 23.07
CA THR A 10 -9.54 8.09 22.99
C THR A 10 -8.28 8.42 22.20
N ASP A 11 -8.19 9.65 21.70
CA ASP A 11 -7.01 10.12 20.97
C ASP A 11 -5.73 10.01 21.81
N GLU A 12 -5.81 10.26 23.13
CA GLU A 12 -4.66 10.12 24.03
C GLU A 12 -4.17 8.66 24.11
N ALA A 13 -5.09 7.70 24.14
CA ALA A 13 -4.74 6.28 24.15
C ALA A 13 -4.12 5.84 22.82
N ILE A 14 -4.60 6.38 21.69
CA ILE A 14 -4.02 6.14 20.37
C ILE A 14 -2.61 6.74 20.28
N ILE A 15 -2.40 7.97 20.77
CA ILE A 15 -1.09 8.62 20.79
C ILE A 15 -0.08 7.82 21.63
N GLU A 16 -0.52 7.29 22.78
CA GLU A 16 0.33 6.44 23.62
C GLU A 16 0.66 5.10 22.93
N GLU A 17 -0.28 4.54 22.17
CA GLU A 17 -0.05 3.36 21.33
C GLU A 17 0.98 3.65 20.23
N LEU A 18 0.89 4.81 19.57
CA LEU A 18 1.84 5.27 18.54
C LEU A 18 3.26 5.41 19.10
N LYS A 19 3.43 6.04 20.27
CA LYS A 19 4.74 6.19 20.92
C LYS A 19 5.38 4.84 21.24
N LYS A 20 4.60 3.90 21.80
CA LYS A 20 5.05 2.53 22.06
C LYS A 20 5.46 1.79 20.80
N ALA A 21 4.73 1.99 19.70
CA ALA A 21 5.06 1.39 18.42
C ALA A 21 6.32 2.04 17.80
N GLU A 22 6.48 3.35 17.92
CA GLU A 22 7.68 4.08 17.49
C GLU A 22 8.93 3.50 18.17
N ASP A 23 8.91 3.35 19.49
CA ASP A 23 10.02 2.76 20.26
C ASP A 23 10.32 1.31 19.84
N LYS A 24 9.29 0.50 19.60
CA LYS A 24 9.44 -0.91 19.22
C LYS A 24 9.94 -1.10 17.80
N ILE A 25 9.56 -0.22 16.87
CA ILE A 25 9.90 -0.31 15.44
C ILE A 25 11.24 0.37 15.15
N LEU A 26 11.72 1.22 16.05
CA LEU A 26 13.02 1.87 15.90
C LEU A 26 14.15 0.84 15.82
N TRP A 27 14.79 0.76 14.66
CA TRP A 27 16.04 0.05 14.50
C TRP A 27 17.18 1.05 14.37
N GLN A 28 17.96 1.17 15.44
CA GLN A 28 19.11 2.07 15.54
C GLN A 28 20.37 1.32 15.97
N LYS A 29 21.52 1.67 15.39
CA LYS A 29 22.84 1.20 15.87
C LYS A 29 23.38 2.11 16.98
N GLN A 30 24.37 1.63 17.73
CA GLN A 30 25.05 2.41 18.78
C GLN A 30 25.68 3.72 18.27
N THR A 31 26.02 3.79 16.99
CA THR A 31 26.52 5.00 16.31
C THR A 31 25.48 6.11 16.18
N GLY A 32 24.20 5.81 16.44
CA GLY A 32 23.07 6.71 16.23
C GLY A 32 22.37 6.51 14.88
N ASP A 33 22.92 5.68 14.00
CA ASP A 33 22.39 5.43 12.65
C ASP A 33 21.04 4.69 12.71
N ILE A 34 20.02 5.26 12.06
CA ILE A 34 18.66 4.70 12.02
C ILE A 34 18.42 3.98 10.70
N TYR A 35 18.06 2.69 10.76
CA TYR A 35 17.80 1.83 9.60
C TYR A 35 16.32 1.52 9.40
N ALA A 36 15.50 1.68 10.44
CA ALA A 36 14.05 1.62 10.32
C ALA A 36 13.41 2.46 11.42
N LYS A 37 12.30 3.11 11.10
CA LYS A 37 11.50 3.87 12.07
C LYS A 37 10.05 3.96 11.61
N LEU A 38 9.16 4.19 12.58
CA LEU A 38 7.78 4.55 12.29
C LEU A 38 7.73 5.94 11.63
N SER A 39 6.89 6.08 10.61
CA SER A 39 6.73 7.34 9.89
C SER A 39 5.29 7.51 9.43
N PHE A 40 4.89 8.76 9.23
CA PHE A 40 3.67 9.09 8.51
C PHE A 40 3.97 9.22 7.01
N ILE A 41 3.23 8.51 6.17
CA ILE A 41 3.34 8.58 4.70
C ILE A 41 2.12 9.28 4.11
N ILE A 42 2.35 10.04 3.03
CA ILE A 42 1.33 10.43 2.05
C ILE A 42 1.83 9.89 0.71
N LEU A 43 1.06 9.03 0.06
CA LEU A 43 1.40 8.45 -1.23
C LEU A 43 0.21 8.57 -2.18
N VAL A 44 0.44 9.16 -3.35
CA VAL A 44 -0.53 9.24 -4.42
C VAL A 44 0.01 8.65 -5.70
N TYR A 45 -0.91 8.12 -6.49
CA TYR A 45 -0.65 7.62 -7.82
C TYR A 45 -1.54 8.31 -8.84
N PHE A 46 -0.94 8.70 -9.96
CA PHE A 46 -1.58 9.55 -10.95
C PHE A 46 -1.11 9.25 -12.36
N GLU A 47 -1.94 9.65 -13.32
CA GLU A 47 -1.59 9.66 -14.74
C GLU A 47 -0.54 10.74 -15.00
N ASN A 48 0.52 10.42 -15.75
CA ASN A 48 1.51 11.42 -16.13
C ASN A 48 1.45 11.65 -17.63
N ASP A 49 0.83 12.76 -17.99
CA ASP A 49 0.75 13.29 -19.34
C ASP A 49 2.02 14.07 -19.76
N ASN A 50 3.01 14.16 -18.86
CA ASN A 50 4.23 14.94 -19.01
C ASN A 50 3.97 16.44 -19.28
N SER A 51 2.80 16.97 -18.91
CA SER A 51 2.42 18.35 -19.23
C SER A 51 3.29 19.37 -18.49
N PRO A 52 3.58 20.53 -19.11
CA PRO A 52 4.32 21.60 -18.47
C PRO A 52 3.68 22.07 -17.16
N GLU A 53 2.35 22.14 -17.12
CA GLU A 53 1.58 22.53 -15.93
C GLU A 53 1.83 21.56 -14.77
N LYS A 54 1.69 20.25 -15.00
CA LYS A 54 1.87 19.22 -13.97
C LYS A 54 3.30 19.17 -13.44
N LYS A 55 4.29 19.34 -14.32
CA LYS A 55 5.69 19.48 -13.90
C LYS A 55 5.88 20.67 -12.99
N LEU A 56 5.30 21.82 -13.35
CA LEU A 56 5.40 23.03 -12.55
C LEU A 56 4.73 22.86 -11.18
N LYS A 57 3.53 22.27 -11.11
CA LYS A 57 2.86 21.99 -9.83
C LYS A 57 3.69 21.04 -8.96
N THR A 58 4.25 19.98 -9.55
CA THR A 58 5.14 19.04 -8.84
C THR A 58 6.40 19.74 -8.31
N ILE A 59 7.00 20.64 -9.11
CA ILE A 59 8.14 21.45 -8.69
C ILE A 59 7.76 22.39 -7.54
N ASN A 60 6.60 23.05 -7.60
CA ASN A 60 6.13 23.95 -6.55
C ASN A 60 5.98 23.20 -5.21
N LEU A 61 5.46 21.96 -5.23
CA LEU A 61 5.44 21.10 -4.04
C LEU A 61 6.85 20.81 -3.51
N LEU A 62 7.79 20.44 -4.39
CA LEU A 62 9.18 20.18 -4.00
C LEU A 62 9.86 21.42 -3.40
N GLU A 63 9.61 22.59 -3.98
CA GLU A 63 10.12 23.88 -3.49
C GLU A 63 9.57 24.23 -2.12
N ARG A 64 8.24 24.10 -1.93
CA ARG A 64 7.60 24.36 -0.65
C ARG A 64 8.09 23.38 0.43
N PHE A 65 8.25 22.10 0.08
CA PHE A 65 8.79 21.10 1.00
C PHE A 65 10.24 21.40 1.39
N LYS A 66 11.09 21.78 0.42
CA LYS A 66 12.46 22.23 0.65
C LYS A 66 12.53 23.47 1.53
N ALA A 67 11.59 24.41 1.38
CA ALA A 67 11.55 25.63 2.18
C ALA A 67 11.10 25.36 3.63
N ARG A 68 10.19 24.39 3.82
CA ARG A 68 9.62 24.05 5.13
C ARG A 68 10.56 23.24 6.01
N TYR A 69 11.33 22.32 5.42
CA TYR A 69 12.08 21.31 6.16
C TYR A 69 13.59 21.37 5.87
N PRO A 70 14.45 20.90 6.80
CA PRO A 70 15.90 20.97 6.67
C PRO A 70 16.44 19.89 5.71
N MET A 71 16.13 20.02 4.42
CA MET A 71 16.57 19.10 3.36
C MET A 71 18.08 19.22 3.14
N LYS A 72 18.80 18.09 3.13
CA LYS A 72 20.28 18.07 3.07
C LYS A 72 20.83 17.45 1.79
N ALA A 73 20.14 16.46 1.22
CA ALA A 73 20.58 15.78 0.01
C ALA A 73 19.41 15.52 -0.94
N HIS A 74 19.75 15.26 -2.20
CA HIS A 74 18.77 14.80 -3.19
C HIS A 74 19.33 13.66 -4.05
N PHE A 75 18.43 12.81 -4.53
CA PHE A 75 18.73 11.83 -5.57
C PHE A 75 17.97 12.22 -6.83
N LYS A 76 18.63 12.09 -7.98
CA LYS A 76 17.99 12.23 -9.28
C LYS A 76 18.36 11.03 -10.14
N LYS A 77 17.42 10.56 -10.96
CA LYS A 77 17.70 9.46 -11.89
C LYS A 77 18.94 9.75 -12.73
N GLY A 78 19.79 8.75 -12.90
CA GLY A 78 21.08 8.88 -13.60
C GLY A 78 22.23 9.42 -12.75
N SER A 79 21.99 9.78 -11.49
CA SER A 79 23.08 10.02 -10.52
C SER A 79 23.60 8.72 -9.93
N ARG A 80 24.86 8.70 -9.48
CA ARG A 80 25.48 7.54 -8.80
C ARG A 80 24.94 7.30 -7.38
N GLY A 81 24.17 8.25 -6.85
CA GLY A 81 23.69 8.24 -5.48
C GLY A 81 23.23 9.64 -5.06
N PHE A 82 22.92 9.78 -3.77
CA PHE A 82 22.53 11.08 -3.21
C PHE A 82 23.69 12.07 -3.28
N VAL A 83 23.38 13.32 -3.64
CA VAL A 83 24.34 14.42 -3.63
C VAL A 83 23.81 15.57 -2.77
N LYS A 84 24.72 16.40 -2.27
CA LYS A 84 24.37 17.56 -1.43
C LYS A 84 23.35 18.45 -2.13
N LEU A 85 22.29 18.79 -1.40
CA LEU A 85 21.28 19.74 -1.83
C LEU A 85 21.80 21.16 -1.56
N THR A 86 21.86 21.96 -2.62
CA THR A 86 22.19 23.38 -2.62
C THR A 86 21.21 24.08 -3.54
N ASP A 87 21.02 25.39 -3.42
CA ASP A 87 20.13 26.11 -4.35
C ASP A 87 20.59 25.93 -5.80
N LYS A 88 21.91 25.96 -6.05
CA LYS A 88 22.47 25.68 -7.38
C LYS A 88 22.15 24.28 -7.89
N SER A 89 22.29 23.24 -7.05
CA SER A 89 22.00 21.86 -7.48
C SER A 89 20.50 21.62 -7.64
N PHE A 90 19.66 22.29 -6.84
CA PHE A 90 18.21 22.27 -6.97
C PHE A 90 17.76 22.92 -8.28
N GLU A 91 18.15 24.19 -8.55
CA GLU A 91 17.80 24.90 -9.79
C GLU A 91 18.29 24.15 -11.04
N SER A 92 19.49 23.58 -10.99
CA SER A 92 20.00 22.75 -12.09
C SER A 92 19.15 21.50 -12.33
N THR A 93 18.60 20.89 -11.28
CA THR A 93 17.75 19.70 -11.40
C THR A 93 16.33 20.07 -11.84
N LYS A 94 15.78 21.18 -11.32
CA LYS A 94 14.52 21.78 -11.76
C LYS A 94 14.52 22.08 -13.26
N ALA A 95 15.59 22.73 -13.77
CA ALA A 95 15.71 23.01 -15.20
C ALA A 95 15.67 21.73 -16.06
N LYS A 96 16.33 20.65 -15.60
CA LYS A 96 16.29 19.34 -16.28
C LYS A 96 14.92 18.69 -16.22
N PHE A 97 14.23 18.80 -15.08
CA PHE A 97 12.88 18.28 -14.89
C PHE A 97 11.87 18.98 -15.84
N LEU A 98 11.99 20.31 -15.98
CA LEU A 98 11.14 21.10 -16.88
C LEU A 98 11.43 20.82 -18.36
N ALA A 99 12.70 20.69 -18.74
CA ALA A 99 13.14 20.44 -20.11
C ALA A 99 12.87 19.00 -20.61
N PHE A 100 12.26 18.16 -19.78
CA PHE A 100 12.07 16.76 -20.09
C PHE A 100 10.87 16.52 -21.02
N GLU A 101 11.11 16.16 -22.27
CA GLU A 101 10.04 15.98 -23.26
C GLU A 101 9.76 14.50 -23.60
N ASN A 102 10.72 13.61 -23.34
CA ASN A 102 10.63 12.22 -23.81
C ASN A 102 9.68 11.38 -22.95
N TYR A 103 8.48 11.14 -23.46
CA TYR A 103 7.49 10.28 -22.80
C TYR A 103 7.96 8.84 -22.53
N ARG A 104 9.04 8.35 -23.15
CA ARG A 104 9.56 6.98 -22.92
C ARG A 104 10.59 6.87 -21.82
N GLU A 105 11.05 8.00 -21.29
CA GLU A 105 11.94 8.02 -20.15
C GLU A 105 11.13 8.33 -18.88
N ALA A 106 11.61 7.87 -17.73
CA ALA A 106 11.04 8.28 -16.45
C ALA A 106 11.98 9.24 -15.75
N ILE A 107 11.47 10.27 -15.09
CA ILE A 107 12.23 11.14 -14.19
C ILE A 107 11.91 10.78 -12.75
N GLU A 108 12.97 10.59 -11.97
CA GLU A 108 12.89 10.37 -10.54
C GLU A 108 13.66 11.47 -9.82
N TRP A 109 13.03 12.08 -8.81
CA TRP A 109 13.66 13.11 -8.00
C TRP A 109 13.20 13.03 -6.55
N HIS A 110 14.15 12.81 -5.64
CA HIS A 110 13.94 12.65 -4.20
C HIS A 110 14.75 13.68 -3.41
N LEU A 111 14.14 14.27 -2.39
CA LEU A 111 14.78 15.13 -1.39
C LEU A 111 14.67 14.44 -0.02
N THR A 112 15.74 14.54 0.77
CA THR A 112 15.83 13.92 2.10
C THR A 112 16.45 14.88 3.13
N SER A 113 16.01 14.81 4.38
CA SER A 113 16.63 15.52 5.51
C SER A 113 17.95 14.89 5.96
N ASN A 114 18.36 13.76 5.39
CA ASN A 114 19.64 13.13 5.66
C ASN A 114 20.72 13.49 4.63
N THR A 115 21.98 13.28 4.96
CA THR A 115 23.11 13.60 4.08
C THR A 115 23.30 12.58 2.94
N SER A 116 22.72 11.40 3.07
CA SER A 116 22.71 10.32 2.07
C SER A 116 21.37 9.56 2.12
N GLY A 117 21.20 8.57 1.24
CA GLY A 117 20.07 7.63 1.28
C GLY A 117 20.34 6.35 2.08
N GLU A 118 21.44 6.29 2.84
CA GLU A 118 21.90 5.07 3.53
C GLU A 118 21.13 4.76 4.82
N PHE A 119 20.43 5.75 5.37
CA PHE A 119 19.71 5.68 6.64
C PHE A 119 18.29 6.21 6.47
N ALA A 120 17.38 5.77 7.32
CA ALA A 120 16.01 6.26 7.34
C ALA A 120 15.97 7.70 7.87
N GLU A 121 15.39 8.59 7.08
CA GLU A 121 15.27 10.03 7.36
C GLU A 121 13.95 10.40 8.05
N ASP A 122 13.93 11.60 8.62
CA ASP A 122 12.72 12.18 9.23
C ASP A 122 11.75 12.74 8.20
N TYR A 123 12.29 13.41 7.17
CA TYR A 123 11.53 14.11 6.16
C TYR A 123 12.00 13.71 4.78
N PHE A 124 11.05 13.31 3.94
CA PHE A 124 11.29 12.91 2.57
C PHE A 124 10.19 13.41 1.67
N ILE A 125 10.55 13.84 0.47
CA ILE A 125 9.61 13.98 -0.64
C ILE A 125 10.24 13.38 -1.89
N GLY A 126 9.47 12.62 -2.64
CA GLY A 126 9.96 11.99 -3.86
C GLY A 126 8.87 11.81 -4.88
N THR A 127 9.25 11.99 -6.14
CA THR A 127 8.37 11.75 -7.28
C THR A 127 9.07 10.88 -8.32
N LEU A 128 8.27 10.02 -8.95
CA LEU A 128 8.59 9.41 -10.24
C LEU A 128 7.52 9.86 -11.23
N ALA A 129 7.97 10.52 -12.30
CA ALA A 129 7.18 10.77 -13.48
C ALA A 129 7.58 9.73 -14.54
N ASP A 130 6.71 8.77 -14.83
CA ASP A 130 6.87 7.69 -15.82
C ASP A 130 5.70 7.70 -16.82
N HIS A 131 5.86 7.06 -17.99
CA HIS A 131 4.88 7.04 -19.07
C HIS A 131 3.55 6.37 -18.69
N PHE A 132 3.63 5.34 -17.85
CA PHE A 132 2.48 4.49 -17.53
C PHE A 132 1.88 4.81 -16.18
N PHE A 133 2.73 5.06 -15.19
CA PHE A 133 2.28 5.21 -13.81
C PHE A 133 3.24 6.06 -13.02
N SER A 134 2.74 7.15 -12.47
CA SER A 134 3.54 8.09 -11.70
C SER A 134 3.08 8.14 -10.27
N TYR A 135 4.00 8.52 -9.39
CA TYR A 135 3.70 8.68 -7.98
C TYR A 135 4.38 9.93 -7.40
N LEU A 136 3.78 10.42 -6.33
CA LEU A 136 4.42 11.32 -5.38
C LEU A 136 4.28 10.70 -4.00
N LYS A 137 5.36 10.72 -3.24
CA LYS A 137 5.35 10.30 -1.85
C LYS A 137 6.04 11.30 -0.94
N ILE A 138 5.46 11.49 0.24
CA ILE A 138 6.00 12.28 1.34
C ILE A 138 6.11 11.36 2.55
N HIS A 139 7.23 11.45 3.27
CA HIS A 139 7.34 10.94 4.63
C HIS A 139 7.56 12.08 5.60
N LEU A 140 6.84 12.03 6.72
CA LEU A 140 6.94 12.94 7.85
C LEU A 140 7.19 12.15 9.14
N PRO A 141 7.73 12.80 10.19
CA PRO A 141 7.83 12.19 11.52
C PRO A 141 6.45 11.83 12.06
N VAL A 142 6.32 10.64 12.64
CA VAL A 142 5.06 10.21 13.28
C VAL A 142 4.69 11.11 14.46
N SER A 143 5.68 11.78 15.07
CA SER A 143 5.48 12.70 16.18
C SER A 143 4.61 13.91 15.86
N LEU A 144 4.44 14.27 14.59
CA LEU A 144 3.47 15.31 14.18
C LEU A 144 2.03 14.93 14.53
N LEU A 145 1.72 13.65 14.76
CA LEU A 145 0.38 13.23 15.18
C LEU A 145 0.09 13.53 16.66
N TYR A 146 1.12 13.84 17.47
CA TYR A 146 0.99 13.89 18.93
C TYR A 146 0.29 15.16 19.43
N ASP A 147 0.28 16.22 18.64
CA ASP A 147 -0.37 17.49 18.97
C ASP A 147 -1.25 18.00 17.82
N ALA A 148 -2.07 19.03 18.09
CA ALA A 148 -3.05 19.52 17.13
C ALA A 148 -2.39 20.26 15.96
N GLU A 149 -1.30 20.96 16.24
CA GLU A 149 -0.54 21.73 15.28
C GLU A 149 0.11 20.83 14.22
N GLY A 150 0.77 19.76 14.63
CA GLY A 150 1.36 18.79 13.71
C GLY A 150 0.31 18.03 12.90
N ARG A 151 -0.86 17.74 13.49
CA ARG A 151 -1.99 17.15 12.75
C ARG A 151 -2.56 18.10 11.71
N ALA A 152 -2.65 19.39 12.01
CA ALA A 152 -3.04 20.41 11.05
C ALA A 152 -2.03 20.50 9.89
N GLU A 153 -0.73 20.44 10.17
CA GLU A 153 0.32 20.39 9.16
C GLU A 153 0.22 19.14 8.26
N ILE A 154 -0.07 17.96 8.82
CA ILE A 154 -0.32 16.75 8.03
C ILE A 154 -1.51 16.96 7.08
N GLN A 155 -2.62 17.52 7.59
CA GLN A 155 -3.82 17.75 6.79
C GLN A 155 -3.56 18.77 5.67
N GLU A 156 -2.78 19.82 5.93
CA GLU A 156 -2.31 20.79 4.93
C GLU A 156 -1.56 20.07 3.80
N TRP A 157 -0.55 19.25 4.13
CA TRP A 157 0.19 18.47 3.12
C TRP A 157 -0.69 17.52 2.33
N VAL A 158 -1.67 16.88 2.97
CA VAL A 158 -2.65 16.03 2.27
C VAL A 158 -3.44 16.86 1.27
N GLU A 159 -3.97 18.01 1.67
CA GLU A 159 -4.75 18.89 0.79
C GLU A 159 -3.92 19.42 -0.38
N ASP A 160 -2.66 19.80 -0.15
CA ASP A 160 -1.76 20.26 -1.20
C ASP A 160 -1.45 19.18 -2.23
N VAL A 161 -1.16 17.96 -1.76
CA VAL A 161 -0.86 16.82 -2.64
C VAL A 161 -2.09 16.46 -3.47
N LEU A 162 -3.26 16.36 -2.84
CA LEU A 162 -4.50 16.03 -3.53
C LEU A 162 -4.91 17.14 -4.52
N GLY A 163 -4.78 18.41 -4.12
CA GLY A 163 -5.07 19.55 -4.98
C GLY A 163 -4.09 19.69 -6.16
N THR A 164 -2.83 19.28 -5.99
CA THR A 164 -1.83 19.30 -7.06
C THR A 164 -2.18 18.37 -8.21
N TYR A 165 -2.77 17.22 -7.90
CA TYR A 165 -3.13 16.19 -8.89
C TYR A 165 -4.65 16.00 -9.02
N ASP A 166 -5.42 17.05 -8.74
CA ASP A 166 -6.87 16.97 -8.77
C ASP A 166 -7.40 16.55 -10.15
N GLY A 167 -8.33 15.60 -10.17
CA GLY A 167 -8.86 15.00 -11.40
C GLY A 167 -7.96 13.97 -12.09
N GLU A 168 -6.70 13.82 -11.67
CA GLU A 168 -5.70 12.96 -12.32
C GLU A 168 -5.25 11.78 -11.45
N LEU A 169 -5.70 11.75 -10.18
CA LEU A 169 -5.42 10.64 -9.28
C LEU A 169 -6.14 9.37 -9.73
N PHE A 170 -5.43 8.25 -9.69
CA PHE A 170 -6.03 6.93 -9.66
C PHE A 170 -6.48 6.61 -8.24
N HIS A 171 -5.53 6.60 -7.32
CA HIS A 171 -5.77 6.37 -5.90
C HIS A 171 -4.52 6.72 -5.09
N GLY A 172 -4.61 6.61 -3.77
CA GLY A 172 -3.50 6.83 -2.86
C GLY A 172 -3.91 6.58 -1.41
N TYR A 173 -3.05 6.92 -0.49
CA TYR A 173 -3.35 6.86 0.94
C TYR A 173 -2.43 7.74 1.75
N ALA A 174 -2.86 8.07 2.97
CA ALA A 174 -2.00 8.60 4.01
C ALA A 174 -2.20 7.85 5.33
N GLY A 175 -1.15 7.72 6.15
CA GLY A 175 -1.18 6.99 7.42
C GLY A 175 0.19 6.47 7.83
N LEU A 176 0.22 5.36 8.56
CA LEU A 176 1.47 4.83 9.12
C LEU A 176 2.22 3.97 8.10
N SER A 177 3.54 4.09 8.11
CA SER A 177 4.46 3.30 7.30
C SER A 177 5.76 3.05 8.06
N THR A 178 6.56 2.09 7.56
CA THR A 178 7.94 1.91 8.01
C THR A 178 8.87 2.69 7.08
N ARG A 179 9.57 3.71 7.59
CA ARG A 179 10.61 4.39 6.81
C ARG A 179 11.90 3.58 6.89
N LEU A 180 12.44 3.23 5.73
CA LEU A 180 13.70 2.51 5.52
C LEU A 180 14.71 3.40 4.77
N PRO A 181 16.01 3.08 4.73
CA PRO A 181 16.94 3.64 3.77
C PRO A 181 16.39 3.64 2.33
N TYR A 182 16.92 4.54 1.49
CA TYR A 182 16.55 4.60 0.07
C TYR A 182 16.80 3.25 -0.62
N ASP A 183 17.98 2.65 -0.39
CA ASP A 183 18.22 1.26 -0.78
C ASP A 183 17.56 0.33 0.25
N ARG A 184 16.25 0.16 0.08
CA ARG A 184 15.40 -0.58 1.02
C ARG A 184 15.58 -2.09 0.94
N HIS A 185 16.13 -2.63 -0.16
CA HIS A 185 16.10 -4.07 -0.44
C HIS A 185 16.69 -4.93 0.68
N PRO A 186 17.81 -4.55 1.33
CA PRO A 186 18.36 -5.28 2.46
C PRO A 186 17.44 -5.31 3.69
N TYR A 187 16.52 -4.34 3.80
CA TYR A 187 15.68 -4.10 4.97
C TYR A 187 14.21 -4.50 4.76
N ALA A 188 13.87 -5.03 3.57
CA ALA A 188 12.49 -5.38 3.23
C ALA A 188 11.89 -6.47 4.14
N TYR A 189 12.72 -7.35 4.73
CA TYR A 189 12.27 -8.33 5.73
C TYR A 189 11.74 -7.66 7.00
N TYR A 190 12.41 -6.61 7.46
CA TYR A 190 11.98 -5.84 8.62
C TYR A 190 10.63 -5.17 8.38
N GLU A 191 10.45 -4.49 7.24
CA GLU A 191 9.17 -3.90 6.85
C GLU A 191 8.05 -4.95 6.80
N ALA A 192 8.31 -6.14 6.25
CA ALA A 192 7.31 -7.20 6.18
C ALA A 192 6.95 -7.75 7.57
N ASP A 193 7.91 -7.88 8.49
CA ASP A 193 7.64 -8.33 9.85
C ASP A 193 6.82 -7.30 10.64
N VAL A 194 7.13 -6.01 10.48
CA VAL A 194 6.30 -4.94 11.03
C VAL A 194 4.88 -5.00 10.47
N ALA A 195 4.71 -5.15 9.15
CA ALA A 195 3.40 -5.19 8.51
C ALA A 195 2.58 -6.46 8.86
N ARG A 196 3.25 -7.57 9.21
CA ARG A 196 2.61 -8.79 9.73
C ARG A 196 2.09 -8.59 11.15
N GLU A 197 2.84 -7.87 11.98
CA GLU A 197 2.53 -7.63 13.39
C GLU A 197 1.52 -6.49 13.58
N TYR A 198 1.64 -5.42 12.79
CA TYR A 198 0.87 -4.17 12.89
C TYR A 198 0.16 -3.88 11.57
N TRP A 199 -1.12 -4.21 11.49
CA TRP A 199 -1.88 -4.15 10.24
C TRP A 199 -2.22 -2.74 9.77
N GLY A 200 -2.17 -1.77 10.68
CA GLY A 200 -2.34 -0.36 10.35
C GLY A 200 -1.09 0.29 9.74
N ILE A 201 0.06 -0.39 9.79
CA ILE A 201 1.32 0.09 9.23
C ILE A 201 1.48 -0.49 7.83
N THR A 202 1.45 0.38 6.83
CA THR A 202 1.56 -0.02 5.43
C THR A 202 3.01 -0.33 5.07
N ALA A 203 3.24 -1.51 4.48
CA ALA A 203 4.48 -1.79 3.78
C ALA A 203 4.49 -0.97 2.49
N ASP A 204 5.41 -0.02 2.35
CA ASP A 204 5.46 0.89 1.20
C ASP A 204 6.48 0.46 0.15
N GLY A 205 7.44 -0.40 0.47
CA GLY A 205 8.59 -0.66 -0.37
C GLY A 205 8.34 -0.79 -1.88
N SER A 206 7.27 -1.46 -2.32
CA SER A 206 6.97 -1.68 -3.75
C SER A 206 6.24 -0.53 -4.48
N ALA A 207 6.22 0.71 -3.97
CA ALA A 207 5.49 1.82 -4.59
C ALA A 207 5.78 2.04 -6.09
N PHE A 208 6.94 1.60 -6.56
CA PHE A 208 7.48 1.83 -7.90
C PHE A 208 7.20 0.71 -8.91
N SER A 209 6.74 -0.47 -8.47
CA SER A 209 6.99 -1.71 -9.24
C SER A 209 5.81 -2.32 -9.98
N ALA A 210 4.70 -1.62 -10.24
CA ALA A 210 3.63 -2.24 -11.02
C ALA A 210 2.88 -1.27 -11.93
N SER A 211 2.74 -1.71 -13.18
CA SER A 211 1.77 -1.19 -14.15
C SER A 211 0.33 -1.33 -13.66
N ASP A 212 0.01 -2.16 -12.67
CA ASP A 212 -1.37 -2.63 -12.44
C ASP A 212 -2.15 -1.81 -11.40
N TRP A 213 -1.54 -0.79 -10.81
CA TRP A 213 -2.19 0.06 -9.81
C TRP A 213 -3.32 0.94 -10.40
N TYR A 214 -3.44 1.05 -11.73
CA TYR A 214 -4.65 1.61 -12.36
C TYR A 214 -5.89 0.70 -12.23
N ARG A 215 -5.74 -0.56 -11.78
CA ARG A 215 -6.85 -1.54 -11.71
C ARG A 215 -7.60 -1.54 -10.38
N GLY A 216 -7.03 -0.97 -9.33
CA GLY A 216 -7.66 -0.89 -8.02
C GLY A 216 -6.73 -0.36 -6.94
N ILE A 217 -7.29 -0.06 -5.77
CA ILE A 217 -6.55 0.55 -4.66
C ILE A 217 -5.56 -0.44 -4.05
N ARG A 218 -4.38 0.06 -3.69
CA ARG A 218 -3.28 -0.73 -3.10
C ARG A 218 -3.47 -1.06 -1.63
N SER A 219 -4.14 -0.23 -0.84
CA SER A 219 -4.33 -0.48 0.59
C SER A 219 -5.41 0.43 1.15
N ILE A 220 -5.98 0.00 2.28
CA ILE A 220 -6.74 0.86 3.17
C ILE A 220 -5.78 1.34 4.27
N SER A 221 -5.80 2.66 4.52
CA SER A 221 -4.99 3.34 5.53
C SER A 221 -5.89 4.25 6.36
N TRP A 222 -5.31 5.09 7.21
CA TRP A 222 -6.06 6.12 7.95
C TRP A 222 -6.83 7.03 7.00
N LEU A 223 -6.16 7.56 5.97
CA LEU A 223 -6.81 8.24 4.86
C LEU A 223 -6.62 7.39 3.60
N SER A 224 -7.72 7.01 2.95
CA SER A 224 -7.72 6.33 1.66
C SER A 224 -8.22 7.29 0.59
N PHE A 225 -7.39 7.52 -0.43
CA PHE A 225 -7.69 8.44 -1.53
C PHE A 225 -8.18 7.65 -2.74
N ILE A 226 -9.34 8.05 -3.25
CA ILE A 226 -10.06 7.36 -4.31
C ILE A 226 -10.24 8.37 -5.44
N GLY A 227 -9.54 8.11 -6.54
CA GLY A 227 -9.61 8.92 -7.74
C GLY A 227 -10.86 8.60 -8.57
N GLN A 228 -11.13 9.48 -9.53
CA GLN A 228 -12.36 9.46 -10.33
C GLN A 228 -12.70 8.10 -10.98
N PRO A 229 -11.73 7.30 -11.49
CA PRO A 229 -12.04 5.99 -12.07
C PRO A 229 -12.71 4.97 -11.13
N PHE A 230 -12.68 5.22 -9.82
CA PHE A 230 -13.18 4.29 -8.79
C PHE A 230 -14.33 4.85 -7.94
N VAL A 231 -14.55 6.16 -8.00
CA VAL A 231 -15.53 6.87 -7.15
C VAL A 231 -16.93 6.28 -7.27
N ASP A 232 -17.43 6.09 -8.49
CA ASP A 232 -18.82 5.65 -8.70
C ASP A 232 -19.03 4.22 -8.19
N LYS A 233 -18.03 3.35 -8.39
CA LYS A 233 -18.03 1.97 -7.84
C LYS A 233 -18.16 1.95 -6.30
N VAL A 234 -17.73 3.01 -5.62
CA VAL A 234 -17.88 3.14 -4.17
C VAL A 234 -19.26 3.67 -3.81
N LEU A 235 -19.70 4.75 -4.46
CA LEU A 235 -20.98 5.43 -4.17
C LEU A 235 -22.20 4.60 -4.53
N GLU A 236 -22.13 3.83 -5.60
CA GLU A 236 -23.23 3.02 -6.13
C GLU A 236 -23.42 1.69 -5.37
N GLN A 237 -22.59 1.42 -4.36
CA GLN A 237 -22.75 0.22 -3.55
C GLN A 237 -24.10 0.20 -2.83
N PRO A 238 -24.76 -0.96 -2.77
CA PRO A 238 -25.92 -1.15 -1.91
C PRO A 238 -25.61 -0.72 -0.48
N TYR A 239 -26.54 0.02 0.11
CA TYR A 239 -26.49 0.45 1.51
C TYR A 239 -25.36 1.42 1.87
N TYR A 240 -24.64 2.02 0.90
CA TYR A 240 -23.56 3.00 1.16
C TYR A 240 -23.95 4.08 2.19
N ALA A 241 -25.09 4.76 1.97
CA ALA A 241 -25.56 5.81 2.88
C ALA A 241 -25.96 5.27 4.27
N GLN A 242 -26.49 4.05 4.32
CA GLN A 242 -26.83 3.38 5.57
C GLN A 242 -25.58 3.00 6.37
N THR A 243 -24.53 2.51 5.69
CA THR A 243 -23.23 2.23 6.29
C THR A 243 -22.64 3.49 6.92
N LEU A 244 -22.57 4.61 6.19
CA LEU A 244 -22.04 5.85 6.74
C LEU A 244 -22.84 6.39 7.93
N LYS A 245 -24.18 6.27 7.88
CA LYS A 245 -25.03 6.64 9.01
C LYS A 245 -24.78 5.76 10.24
N ALA A 246 -24.48 4.48 10.04
CA ALA A 246 -24.23 3.53 11.14
C ALA A 246 -22.83 3.71 11.77
N TYR A 247 -21.87 4.25 11.03
CA TYR A 247 -20.47 4.36 11.45
C TYR A 247 -19.94 5.80 11.30
N PRO A 248 -20.37 6.73 12.16
CA PRO A 248 -19.98 8.14 12.08
C PRO A 248 -18.48 8.39 12.28
N GLN A 249 -17.74 7.43 12.85
CA GLN A 249 -16.28 7.47 12.95
C GLN A 249 -15.55 7.25 11.61
N VAL A 250 -16.27 6.89 10.55
CA VAL A 250 -15.74 6.85 9.19
C VAL A 250 -16.27 8.06 8.43
N GLU A 251 -15.39 9.01 8.16
CA GLU A 251 -15.75 10.22 7.43
C GLU A 251 -15.44 10.05 5.94
N VAL A 252 -16.33 10.53 5.09
CA VAL A 252 -16.10 10.61 3.65
C VAL A 252 -16.21 12.07 3.22
N LYS A 253 -15.11 12.62 2.70
CA LYS A 253 -15.03 13.99 2.21
C LYS A 253 -14.52 14.06 0.78
N ARG A 254 -14.70 15.21 0.14
CA ARG A 254 -14.15 15.53 -1.18
C ARG A 254 -13.03 16.55 -1.04
N VAL A 255 -11.92 16.30 -1.70
CA VAL A 255 -10.85 17.28 -1.95
C VAL A 255 -10.72 17.37 -3.47
N GLY A 256 -11.29 18.42 -4.04
CA GLY A 256 -11.56 18.48 -5.48
C GLY A 256 -12.42 17.29 -5.94
N GLN A 257 -11.98 16.60 -6.98
CA GLN A 257 -12.59 15.38 -7.50
C GLN A 257 -12.22 14.12 -6.72
N THR A 258 -11.20 14.18 -5.85
CA THR A 258 -10.77 13.02 -5.06
C THR A 258 -11.71 12.77 -3.89
N MET A 259 -12.18 11.54 -3.76
CA MET A 259 -12.88 11.08 -2.55
C MET A 259 -11.85 10.63 -1.51
N VAL A 260 -11.99 11.11 -0.28
CA VAL A 260 -11.15 10.73 0.86
C VAL A 260 -12.02 10.01 1.87
N ILE A 261 -11.69 8.75 2.15
CA ILE A 261 -12.29 7.98 3.26
C ILE A 261 -11.31 8.02 4.43
N GLN A 262 -11.75 8.55 5.56
CA GLN A 262 -10.99 8.66 6.79
C GLN A 262 -11.49 7.65 7.82
N ALA A 263 -10.61 6.75 8.27
CA ALA A 263 -10.90 5.72 9.24
C ALA A 263 -10.53 6.16 10.67
N GLY A 264 -11.45 6.86 11.35
CA GLY A 264 -11.26 7.37 12.70
C GLY A 264 -10.54 8.72 12.79
N SER A 265 -10.42 9.22 14.02
CA SER A 265 -9.77 10.52 14.32
C SER A 265 -8.26 10.48 14.12
N LEU A 266 -7.61 9.35 14.39
CA LEU A 266 -6.17 9.15 14.29
C LEU A 266 -5.82 7.81 13.65
N PRO A 267 -4.65 7.70 12.99
CA PRO A 267 -4.19 6.44 12.46
C PRO A 267 -3.94 5.42 13.58
N ARG A 268 -4.35 4.17 13.37
CA ARG A 268 -4.15 3.07 14.31
C ARG A 268 -2.98 2.19 13.87
N VAL A 269 -2.15 1.71 14.81
CA VAL A 269 -1.10 0.71 14.49
C VAL A 269 -1.71 -0.67 14.25
N ALA A 270 -2.82 -0.97 14.96
CA ALA A 270 -3.60 -2.19 14.86
C ALA A 270 -2.75 -3.46 14.96
N ASN A 271 -2.28 -3.75 16.18
CA ASN A 271 -1.56 -4.98 16.45
C ASN A 271 -2.47 -6.21 16.19
N LYS A 272 -1.97 -7.21 15.46
CA LYS A 272 -2.74 -8.41 15.07
C LYS A 272 -3.32 -9.22 16.23
N HIS A 273 -2.75 -9.06 17.43
CA HIS A 273 -3.21 -9.76 18.64
C HIS A 273 -4.31 -9.00 19.40
N GLN A 274 -4.69 -7.82 18.91
CA GLN A 274 -5.76 -6.99 19.47
C GLN A 274 -7.00 -7.03 18.57
N PRO A 275 -8.18 -6.65 19.09
CA PRO A 275 -9.37 -6.49 18.26
C PRO A 275 -9.13 -5.49 17.12
N LEU A 276 -9.70 -5.75 15.95
CA LEU A 276 -9.56 -4.87 14.79
C LEU A 276 -10.29 -3.55 14.99
N PRO A 277 -9.68 -2.41 14.63
CA PRO A 277 -10.37 -1.13 14.63
C PRO A 277 -11.59 -1.16 13.69
N LEU A 278 -12.79 -0.94 14.24
CA LEU A 278 -14.04 -0.97 13.47
C LEU A 278 -14.01 -0.01 12.27
N ALA A 279 -13.40 1.17 12.42
CA ALA A 279 -13.32 2.15 11.33
C ALA A 279 -12.57 1.62 10.09
N TYR A 280 -11.51 0.83 10.29
CA TYR A 280 -10.75 0.22 9.19
C TYR A 280 -11.54 -0.91 8.53
N VAL A 281 -12.26 -1.71 9.31
CA VAL A 281 -13.16 -2.77 8.80
C VAL A 281 -14.29 -2.16 7.95
N VAL A 282 -14.86 -1.04 8.38
CA VAL A 282 -15.89 -0.31 7.64
C VAL A 282 -15.33 0.34 6.38
N ALA A 283 -14.15 0.98 6.45
CA ALA A 283 -13.48 1.53 5.27
C ALA A 283 -13.17 0.43 4.24
N ALA A 284 -12.80 -0.76 4.70
CA ALA A 284 -12.59 -1.93 3.84
C ALA A 284 -13.87 -2.40 3.17
N HIS A 285 -14.97 -2.46 3.92
CA HIS A 285 -16.29 -2.77 3.37
C HIS A 285 -16.68 -1.78 2.26
N LEU A 286 -16.52 -0.48 2.50
CA LEU A 286 -16.80 0.58 1.53
C LEU A 286 -15.89 0.56 0.30
N THR A 287 -14.70 -0.02 0.37
CA THR A 287 -13.74 -0.03 -0.74
C THR A 287 -13.62 -1.38 -1.42
N ARG A 288 -14.38 -2.39 -0.98
CA ARG A 288 -14.33 -3.76 -1.47
C ARG A 288 -14.42 -3.90 -3.01
N PRO A 289 -15.30 -3.15 -3.73
CA PRO A 289 -15.41 -3.27 -5.19
C PRO A 289 -14.19 -2.76 -5.96
N ILE A 290 -13.33 -1.98 -5.32
CA ILE A 290 -12.19 -1.30 -5.95
C ILE A 290 -10.85 -1.78 -5.41
N GLN A 291 -10.83 -2.79 -4.55
CA GLN A 291 -9.59 -3.43 -4.12
C GLN A 291 -8.90 -4.10 -5.32
N THR A 292 -7.60 -3.87 -5.45
CA THR A 292 -6.81 -4.50 -6.51
C THR A 292 -6.83 -6.03 -6.40
N PRO A 293 -7.02 -6.77 -7.51
CA PRO A 293 -6.85 -8.22 -7.53
C PRO A 293 -5.38 -8.63 -7.56
N HIS A 294 -4.46 -7.67 -7.76
CA HIS A 294 -3.04 -7.90 -8.01
C HIS A 294 -2.18 -7.65 -6.78
N THR A 295 -1.23 -8.55 -6.53
CA THR A 295 -0.43 -8.57 -5.30
C THR A 295 1.05 -8.36 -5.60
N GLN A 296 1.36 -7.45 -6.54
CA GLN A 296 2.71 -7.02 -6.88
C GLN A 296 3.40 -6.22 -5.76
N TYR A 297 3.40 -6.77 -4.55
CA TYR A 297 4.50 -6.63 -3.59
C TYR A 297 5.67 -7.56 -3.98
N GLY A 298 5.91 -7.72 -5.29
CA GLY A 298 6.85 -8.68 -5.88
C GLY A 298 8.33 -8.32 -5.69
N SER A 299 8.65 -7.27 -4.94
CA SER A 299 10.02 -6.90 -4.60
C SER A 299 10.15 -6.65 -3.09
N GLY A 300 10.47 -7.72 -2.36
CA GLY A 300 10.69 -7.68 -0.91
C GLY A 300 10.25 -8.95 -0.19
N ALA A 301 10.04 -8.85 1.12
CA ALA A 301 9.71 -9.98 1.99
C ALA A 301 8.20 -10.21 2.21
N LEU A 302 7.33 -9.30 1.77
CA LEU A 302 5.88 -9.49 1.73
C LEU A 302 5.46 -9.99 0.33
N GLN A 303 5.84 -11.21 -0.01
CA GLN A 303 5.62 -11.73 -1.36
C GLN A 303 4.15 -12.03 -1.69
N TRP A 304 3.84 -12.08 -2.99
CA TRP A 304 2.59 -12.48 -3.66
C TRP A 304 1.42 -12.99 -2.79
N ILE A 305 1.54 -14.20 -2.24
CA ILE A 305 0.46 -14.85 -1.47
C ILE A 305 0.24 -14.13 -0.13
N ASN A 306 1.32 -13.79 0.58
CA ASN A 306 1.22 -13.03 1.83
C ASN A 306 0.66 -11.63 1.59
N ALA A 307 1.04 -10.99 0.48
CA ALA A 307 0.47 -9.72 0.08
C ALA A 307 -1.02 -9.84 -0.24
N TYR A 308 -1.46 -10.92 -0.90
CA TYR A 308 -2.89 -11.19 -1.12
C TYR A 308 -3.67 -11.16 0.19
N TYR A 309 -3.24 -11.96 1.17
CA TYR A 309 -3.93 -12.03 2.45
C TYR A 309 -3.84 -10.68 3.18
N TRP A 310 -2.69 -10.01 3.13
CA TRP A 310 -2.50 -8.70 3.76
C TRP A 310 -3.43 -7.63 3.21
N LEU A 311 -3.68 -7.60 1.89
CA LEU A 311 -4.66 -6.68 1.30
C LEU A 311 -6.09 -6.92 1.82
N ARG A 312 -6.40 -8.15 2.22
CA ARG A 312 -7.70 -8.61 2.71
C ARG A 312 -7.84 -8.56 4.23
N ARG A 313 -6.81 -8.11 4.96
CA ARG A 313 -6.74 -8.14 6.44
C ARG A 313 -7.90 -7.44 7.15
N TRP A 314 -8.56 -6.50 6.46
CA TRP A 314 -9.69 -5.75 6.99
C TRP A 314 -11.06 -6.27 6.54
N ASP A 315 -11.10 -7.25 5.63
CA ASP A 315 -12.37 -7.75 5.07
C ASP A 315 -13.20 -8.40 6.17
N ASN A 316 -14.53 -8.16 6.15
CA ASN A 316 -15.48 -8.83 7.01
C ASN A 316 -16.78 -9.18 6.27
N ASP A 317 -17.21 -10.44 6.35
CA ASP A 317 -18.39 -10.96 5.65
C ASP A 317 -19.67 -10.89 6.49
N ASN A 318 -19.60 -10.42 7.74
CA ASN A 318 -20.75 -10.27 8.64
C ASN A 318 -21.53 -8.96 8.42
N PHE A 319 -21.25 -8.18 7.37
CA PHE A 319 -22.08 -7.04 7.00
C PHE A 319 -23.42 -7.51 6.41
N GLU A 320 -24.51 -6.96 6.93
CA GLU A 320 -25.88 -7.19 6.48
C GLU A 320 -26.55 -5.84 6.28
N GLN A 321 -26.98 -5.57 5.03
CA GLN A 321 -27.59 -4.28 4.65
C GLN A 321 -26.74 -3.06 5.09
N GLY A 322 -25.41 -3.15 4.91
CA GLY A 322 -24.47 -2.07 5.27
C GLY A 322 -24.14 -1.98 6.76
N VAL A 323 -24.66 -2.87 7.60
CA VAL A 323 -24.38 -2.89 9.04
C VAL A 323 -23.67 -4.19 9.42
N LEU A 324 -22.51 -4.10 10.06
CA LEU A 324 -21.79 -5.22 10.63
C LEU A 324 -22.60 -5.87 11.77
N ASN A 325 -22.92 -7.16 11.61
CA ASN A 325 -23.54 -7.97 12.66
C ASN A 325 -22.47 -8.45 13.67
N PRO A 326 -22.49 -7.97 14.93
CA PRO A 326 -21.48 -8.34 15.94
C PRO A 326 -21.56 -9.79 16.39
N ASN A 327 -22.74 -10.41 16.24
CA ASN A 327 -22.95 -11.82 16.56
C ASN A 327 -22.90 -12.70 15.30
N GLY A 328 -22.47 -12.13 14.18
CA GLY A 328 -22.33 -12.85 12.93
C GLY A 328 -21.28 -13.96 13.04
N ASN A 329 -21.56 -15.10 12.41
CA ASN A 329 -20.69 -16.26 12.39
C ASN A 329 -20.12 -16.57 11.00
N LYS A 330 -20.32 -15.67 10.02
CA LYS A 330 -19.73 -15.80 8.68
C LYS A 330 -18.22 -15.67 8.83
N LEU A 331 -17.50 -16.65 8.30
CA LEU A 331 -16.04 -16.61 8.21
C LEU A 331 -15.66 -15.73 7.03
N ASN A 332 -14.60 -14.95 7.17
CA ASN A 332 -14.02 -14.23 6.04
C ASN A 332 -13.25 -15.22 5.21
N LEU A 333 -13.78 -15.61 4.05
CA LEU A 333 -13.23 -16.71 3.28
C LEU A 333 -12.33 -16.19 2.16
N VAL A 334 -11.14 -16.77 2.03
CA VAL A 334 -10.16 -16.45 0.99
C VAL A 334 -9.72 -17.72 0.26
N PRO A 335 -9.35 -17.64 -1.05
CA PRO A 335 -8.84 -18.79 -1.76
C PRO A 335 -7.56 -19.35 -1.13
N ILE A 336 -7.38 -20.66 -1.26
CA ILE A 336 -6.14 -21.34 -0.87
C ILE A 336 -5.13 -21.23 -2.02
N PHE A 337 -3.94 -20.72 -1.69
CA PHE A 337 -2.84 -20.56 -2.64
C PHE A 337 -1.59 -21.38 -2.26
N GLY A 338 -0.75 -21.66 -3.25
CA GLY A 338 0.57 -22.22 -3.08
C GLY A 338 1.55 -21.79 -4.18
N GLN A 339 2.84 -22.12 -4.03
CA GLN A 339 3.89 -21.77 -4.99
C GLN A 339 5.07 -22.74 -4.90
N ALA A 340 5.94 -22.82 -5.90
CA ALA A 340 7.02 -23.83 -5.91
C ALA A 340 8.25 -23.51 -5.06
N LEU A 341 8.53 -22.23 -4.81
CA LEU A 341 9.81 -21.80 -4.22
C LEU A 341 9.94 -22.28 -2.75
N ASP A 342 10.89 -23.16 -2.50
CA ASP A 342 11.08 -23.96 -1.27
C ASP A 342 11.43 -23.16 0.00
N TYR A 343 12.04 -21.98 -0.14
CA TYR A 343 12.29 -21.06 0.99
C TYR A 343 11.06 -20.25 1.41
N HIS A 344 9.88 -20.51 0.83
CA HIS A 344 8.64 -19.83 1.19
C HIS A 344 7.67 -20.66 2.03
N PRO A 345 6.86 -19.99 2.88
CA PRO A 345 5.62 -20.60 3.33
C PRO A 345 4.76 -20.95 2.10
N TYR A 346 4.01 -22.04 2.16
CA TYR A 346 3.15 -22.54 1.06
C TYR A 346 3.85 -23.25 -0.11
N HIS A 347 5.06 -23.78 0.08
CA HIS A 347 5.77 -24.55 -0.97
C HIS A 347 5.32 -26.00 -1.13
N ILE A 348 4.63 -26.54 -0.13
CA ILE A 348 4.07 -27.88 -0.11
C ILE A 348 2.58 -27.82 -0.37
N VAL A 349 2.09 -28.71 -1.23
CA VAL A 349 0.67 -28.88 -1.54
C VAL A 349 -0.07 -29.27 -0.25
N PRO A 350 -0.96 -28.41 0.27
CA PRO A 350 -1.63 -28.67 1.54
C PRO A 350 -2.75 -29.71 1.41
N HIS A 351 -3.34 -29.84 0.21
CA HIS A 351 -4.49 -30.71 -0.06
C HIS A 351 -4.38 -31.32 -1.46
N SER A 352 -4.65 -32.62 -1.56
CA SER A 352 -4.79 -33.30 -2.84
C SER A 352 -6.02 -32.78 -3.59
N GLY A 353 -5.90 -32.58 -4.90
CA GLY A 353 -7.01 -32.11 -5.72
C GLY A 353 -6.59 -31.39 -6.99
N MET A 354 -7.54 -30.69 -7.62
CA MET A 354 -7.27 -29.91 -8.83
C MET A 354 -6.80 -28.51 -8.46
N TRP A 355 -5.64 -28.14 -9.01
CA TRP A 355 -5.05 -26.83 -8.86
C TRP A 355 -4.90 -26.15 -10.22
N GLN A 356 -5.20 -24.87 -10.27
CA GLN A 356 -5.03 -24.05 -11.45
C GLN A 356 -3.85 -23.10 -11.24
N PRO A 357 -2.91 -23.02 -12.19
CA PRO A 357 -1.91 -21.98 -12.12
C PRO A 357 -2.56 -20.60 -12.26
N VAL A 358 -2.03 -19.63 -11.55
CA VAL A 358 -2.44 -18.23 -11.57
C VAL A 358 -1.21 -17.35 -11.65
N ASP A 359 -1.36 -16.24 -12.37
CA ASP A 359 -0.37 -15.18 -12.41
C ASP A 359 -0.99 -13.90 -11.85
N PHE A 360 -0.48 -13.48 -10.68
CA PHE A 360 -0.93 -12.28 -9.97
C PHE A 360 -0.52 -10.97 -10.67
N VAL A 361 0.24 -11.02 -11.77
CA VAL A 361 0.72 -9.85 -12.51
C VAL A 361 -0.02 -9.70 -13.84
N PHE A 362 0.06 -10.70 -14.71
CA PHE A 362 -0.33 -10.49 -16.12
C PHE A 362 -1.77 -10.88 -16.43
N GLY A 363 -2.44 -11.63 -15.55
CA GLY A 363 -3.82 -12.07 -15.78
C GLY A 363 -4.02 -12.93 -17.04
N GLU A 364 -5.20 -13.54 -17.08
CA GLU A 364 -5.91 -14.11 -18.24
C GLU A 364 -5.09 -14.81 -19.35
N GLY A 365 -4.32 -15.82 -18.96
CA GLY A 365 -4.12 -16.98 -19.82
C GLY A 365 -5.22 -18.01 -19.58
N GLU A 366 -5.59 -18.80 -20.59
CA GLU A 366 -6.41 -20.01 -20.37
C GLU A 366 -5.55 -21.08 -19.68
N TRP A 367 -5.51 -21.00 -18.35
CA TRP A 367 -4.69 -21.86 -17.51
C TRP A 367 -5.23 -23.29 -17.45
N GLN A 368 -4.35 -24.26 -17.71
CA GLN A 368 -4.69 -25.68 -17.59
C GLN A 368 -4.53 -26.13 -16.14
N SER A 369 -5.64 -26.57 -15.56
CA SER A 369 -5.64 -27.15 -14.22
C SER A 369 -4.98 -28.53 -14.23
N MET A 370 -4.33 -28.90 -13.13
CA MET A 370 -3.77 -30.23 -12.95
C MET A 370 -4.02 -30.76 -11.55
N TYR A 371 -4.02 -32.09 -11.42
CA TYR A 371 -4.08 -32.73 -10.12
C TYR A 371 -2.73 -32.63 -9.43
N LEU A 372 -2.72 -32.17 -8.17
CA LEU A 372 -1.55 -32.17 -7.29
C LEU A 372 -1.85 -32.99 -6.04
N GLN A 373 -0.85 -33.72 -5.56
CA GLN A 373 -0.98 -34.58 -4.39
C GLN A 373 -0.48 -33.86 -3.12
N GLN A 374 -1.21 -33.99 -2.02
CA GLN A 374 -0.81 -33.46 -0.71
C GLN A 374 0.59 -33.96 -0.31
N GLY A 375 1.39 -33.06 0.28
CA GLY A 375 2.75 -33.36 0.74
C GLY A 375 3.81 -33.27 -0.35
N MET A 376 3.42 -33.14 -1.62
CA MET A 376 4.35 -32.90 -2.73
C MET A 376 4.66 -31.40 -2.87
N PRO A 377 5.85 -31.04 -3.39
CA PRO A 377 6.13 -29.65 -3.75
C PRO A 377 5.24 -29.22 -4.92
N PHE A 378 4.90 -27.93 -4.96
CA PHE A 378 4.23 -27.35 -6.12
C PHE A 378 5.14 -27.34 -7.36
N PRO A 379 4.60 -27.55 -8.58
CA PRO A 379 5.38 -27.40 -9.80
C PRO A 379 5.81 -25.95 -10.03
N GLU A 380 7.05 -25.74 -10.51
CA GLU A 380 7.56 -24.40 -10.88
C GLU A 380 6.84 -23.80 -12.09
N GLU A 381 6.30 -24.65 -12.95
CA GLU A 381 5.75 -24.29 -14.25
C GLU A 381 4.25 -24.57 -14.33
N GLY A 382 3.51 -23.58 -14.80
CA GLY A 382 2.09 -23.71 -15.14
C GLY A 382 1.90 -23.67 -16.65
N MET A 383 0.99 -24.49 -17.16
CA MET A 383 0.63 -24.50 -18.57
C MET A 383 -0.57 -23.58 -18.83
N TYR A 384 -0.49 -22.78 -19.89
CA TYR A 384 -1.60 -21.98 -20.40
C TYR A 384 -1.73 -22.09 -21.92
N LEU A 385 -2.91 -21.76 -22.45
CA LEU A 385 -3.11 -21.58 -23.88
C LEU A 385 -3.00 -20.11 -24.25
N GLU A 386 -2.22 -19.86 -25.30
CA GLU A 386 -2.08 -18.55 -25.93
C GLU A 386 -2.30 -18.73 -27.43
N ASN A 387 -3.36 -18.12 -27.96
CA ASN A 387 -3.76 -18.28 -29.37
C ASN A 387 -3.87 -19.76 -29.80
N GLY A 388 -4.46 -20.58 -28.94
CA GLY A 388 -4.64 -22.02 -29.16
C GLY A 388 -3.35 -22.87 -29.03
N LYS A 389 -2.20 -22.26 -28.70
CA LYS A 389 -0.93 -22.98 -28.52
C LYS A 389 -0.61 -23.14 -27.04
N LYS A 390 -0.16 -24.34 -26.65
CA LYS A 390 0.34 -24.61 -25.29
C LYS A 390 1.63 -23.84 -25.04
N ARG A 391 1.68 -23.18 -23.89
CA ARG A 391 2.82 -22.45 -23.36
C ARG A 391 3.05 -22.83 -21.92
N LEU A 392 4.30 -22.77 -21.48
CA LEU A 392 4.69 -22.94 -20.09
C LEU A 392 5.13 -21.61 -19.54
N ARG A 393 4.79 -21.37 -18.28
CA ARG A 393 5.21 -20.19 -17.54
C ARG A 393 5.84 -20.62 -16.23
N ARG A 394 7.06 -20.15 -15.97
CA ARG A 394 7.77 -20.36 -14.70
C ARG A 394 7.27 -19.41 -13.62
N ALA A 395 7.51 -19.78 -12.36
CA ALA A 395 7.19 -18.99 -11.17
C ALA A 395 5.69 -18.63 -11.04
N VAL A 396 4.83 -19.51 -11.54
CA VAL A 396 3.38 -19.42 -11.32
C VAL A 396 3.03 -19.67 -9.86
N LYS A 397 1.85 -19.20 -9.48
CA LYS A 397 1.23 -19.49 -8.20
C LYS A 397 0.09 -20.45 -8.48
N TRP A 398 -0.37 -21.18 -7.48
CA TRP A 398 -1.36 -22.22 -7.65
C TRP A 398 -2.57 -21.89 -6.80
N ARG A 399 -3.75 -21.86 -7.41
CA ARG A 399 -5.03 -21.71 -6.73
C ARG A 399 -5.73 -23.05 -6.69
N LEU A 400 -6.20 -23.44 -5.51
CA LEU A 400 -7.00 -24.66 -5.36
C LEU A 400 -8.37 -24.48 -6.01
N MET A 401 -8.74 -25.40 -6.90
CA MET A 401 -10.02 -25.38 -7.62
C MET A 401 -11.00 -26.41 -7.08
N SER A 402 -10.51 -27.59 -6.70
CA SER A 402 -11.29 -28.61 -6.02
C SER A 402 -10.37 -29.49 -5.18
N ARG A 403 -10.90 -30.03 -4.10
CA ARG A 403 -10.22 -31.02 -3.28
C ARG A 403 -10.71 -32.41 -3.62
N GLU A 404 -9.81 -33.37 -3.59
CA GLU A 404 -10.15 -34.79 -3.74
C GLU A 404 -11.10 -35.26 -2.64
N ASP A 405 -10.92 -34.76 -1.41
CA ASP A 405 -11.77 -35.08 -0.26
C ASP A 405 -13.12 -34.32 -0.24
N GLY A 406 -13.40 -33.50 -1.25
CA GLY A 406 -14.62 -32.68 -1.33
C GLY A 406 -14.70 -31.54 -0.32
N GLY A 407 -13.62 -31.23 0.40
CA GLY A 407 -13.58 -30.15 1.40
C GLY A 407 -13.68 -28.73 0.80
N ALA A 408 -13.67 -27.73 1.68
CA ALA A 408 -13.69 -26.32 1.27
C ALA A 408 -12.40 -25.91 0.53
N ILE A 409 -12.57 -25.19 -0.58
CA ILE A 409 -11.47 -24.62 -1.38
C ILE A 409 -11.07 -23.20 -0.95
N VAL A 410 -11.75 -22.70 0.07
CA VAL A 410 -11.50 -21.44 0.73
C VAL A 410 -11.22 -21.72 2.20
N MET A 411 -10.35 -20.90 2.79
CA MET A 411 -10.01 -20.96 4.20
C MET A 411 -10.46 -19.68 4.90
N PRO A 412 -10.67 -19.69 6.22
CA PRO A 412 -10.73 -18.45 6.99
C PRO A 412 -9.48 -17.62 6.67
N ASN A 413 -9.66 -16.30 6.49
CA ASN A 413 -8.56 -15.38 6.29
C ASN A 413 -7.52 -15.63 7.39
N PRO A 414 -6.31 -16.10 7.05
CA PRO A 414 -5.35 -16.61 8.03
C PRO A 414 -4.65 -15.52 8.84
N LEU A 415 -4.94 -14.25 8.54
CA LEU A 415 -4.46 -13.10 9.28
C LEU A 415 -5.33 -12.86 10.50
#